data_AF-A0A1Q5R0D8-F1
#
_entry.id   AF-A0A1Q5R0D8-F1
#
_cell.length_a   1.000
_cell.length_b   1.000
_cell.length_c   1.000
_cell.angle_alpha   90.00
_cell.angle_beta   90.00
_cell.angle_gamma   90.00
#
_symmetry.space_group_name_H-M   'P 1'
#
loop_
_entity.id
_entity.type
_entity.pdbx_description
1 polymer ?
#
loop_
_entity_poly.entity_id
_entity_poly.type
_entity_poly.pdbx_seq_one_letter_code
_entity_poly.pdbx_strand_id
1 'polypeptide(L)'
;MERCLLCQSRVSFTEHEMALIQNAARIARATELRNLAVDLVAIRGAMTDARAGNTKIQVMTFENERLAILYKTPRSDLSTEGAPAWIQPKGFMLDVWFDGRKTLSMQWDNEGPVDVFIFKPGEWEDLVTRALPET
;
A
#
# COMPACT_ATOMS: atom_id res chain seq x y z
N MET A 1 -28.65 51.30 4.61
CA MET A 1 -27.19 51.21 4.41
C MET A 1 -26.64 50.62 5.68
N GLU A 2 -26.18 49.37 5.66
CA GLU A 2 -25.16 48.83 6.58
C GLU A 2 -24.87 47.37 6.18
N ARG A 3 -23.69 47.16 5.59
CA ARG A 3 -23.06 45.86 5.38
C ARG A 3 -22.28 45.51 6.65
N CYS A 4 -22.32 44.26 7.09
CA CYS A 4 -21.26 43.58 7.85
C CYS A 4 -21.71 42.14 8.13
N LEU A 5 -20.92 41.08 8.05
CA LEU A 5 -19.65 40.81 7.40
C LEU A 5 -19.53 39.28 7.47
N LEU A 6 -19.22 38.62 6.37
CA LEU A 6 -18.96 37.18 6.32
C LEU A 6 -17.81 36.83 7.28
N CYS A 7 -18.11 36.04 8.30
CA CYS A 7 -17.09 35.39 9.13
C CYS A 7 -16.53 34.19 8.36
N GLN A 8 -15.64 34.46 7.39
CA GLN A 8 -14.80 33.43 6.80
C GLN A 8 -13.52 33.36 7.63
N SER A 9 -13.56 32.59 8.71
CA SER A 9 -12.36 32.16 9.42
C SER A 9 -11.54 31.26 8.49
N ARG A 10 -10.58 31.86 7.78
CA ARG A 10 -9.50 31.12 7.12
C ARG A 10 -8.64 30.49 8.22
N VAL A 11 -8.78 29.18 8.38
CA VAL A 11 -7.85 28.39 9.19
C VAL A 11 -6.50 28.40 8.47
N SER A 12 -5.52 29.10 9.03
CA SER A 12 -4.14 29.11 8.54
C SER A 12 -3.40 27.95 9.20
N PHE A 13 -3.18 26.86 8.47
CA PHE A 13 -2.34 25.75 8.92
C PHE A 13 -0.87 26.09 8.73
N THR A 14 -0.04 25.67 9.69
CA THR A 14 1.42 25.73 9.60
C THR A 14 1.93 24.72 8.57
N GLU A 15 3.14 24.93 8.05
CA GLU A 15 3.79 24.00 7.11
C GLU A 15 3.92 22.58 7.69
N HIS A 16 4.14 22.47 9.00
CA HIS A 16 4.21 21.19 9.71
C HIS A 16 2.85 20.48 9.73
N GLU A 17 1.76 21.18 10.03
CA GLU A 17 0.40 20.62 9.98
C GLU A 17 0.04 20.19 8.56
N MET A 18 0.39 20.99 7.56
CA MET A 18 0.18 20.62 6.15
C MET A 18 0.95 19.36 5.77
N ALA A 19 2.20 19.20 6.20
CA ALA A 19 3.00 18.00 5.96
C ALA A 19 2.38 16.76 6.64
N LEU A 20 1.86 16.89 7.85
CA LEU A 20 1.15 15.82 8.55
C LEU A 20 -0.14 15.42 7.84
N ILE A 21 -0.93 16.41 7.38
CA ILE A 21 -2.16 16.17 6.61
C ILE A 21 -1.85 15.45 5.30
N GLN A 22 -0.81 15.89 4.57
CA GLN A 22 -0.38 15.24 3.33
C GLN A 22 0.08 13.79 3.57
N ASN A 23 0.82 13.54 4.65
CA ASN A 23 1.24 12.20 5.01
C ASN A 23 0.04 11.30 5.40
N ALA A 24 -0.91 11.83 6.16
CA ALA A 24 -2.13 11.11 6.52
C ALA A 24 -2.97 10.76 5.28
N ALA A 25 -3.15 11.70 4.35
CA ALA A 25 -3.83 11.46 3.08
C ALA A 25 -3.10 10.41 2.22
N ARG A 26 -1.77 10.46 2.18
CA ARG A 26 -0.94 9.46 1.50
C ARG A 26 -1.16 8.05 2.06
N ILE A 27 -1.14 7.92 3.39
CA ILE A 27 -1.34 6.63 4.07
C ILE A 27 -2.76 6.11 3.84
N ALA A 28 -3.77 6.98 3.93
CA ALA A 28 -5.17 6.62 3.66
C ALA A 28 -5.34 6.08 2.24
N ARG A 29 -4.81 6.79 1.23
CA ARG A 29 -4.91 6.37 -0.17
C ARG A 29 -4.17 5.05 -0.44
N ALA A 30 -2.97 4.90 0.10
CA ALA A 30 -2.23 3.63 -0.01
C ALA A 30 -2.99 2.46 0.64
N THR A 31 -3.70 2.72 1.75
CA THR A 31 -4.49 1.72 2.47
C THR A 31 -5.74 1.29 1.68
N GLU A 32 -6.42 2.22 1.00
CA GLU A 32 -7.52 1.89 0.08
C GLU A 32 -7.04 0.99 -1.05
N LEU A 33 -5.97 1.39 -1.74
CA LEU A 33 -5.40 0.65 -2.86
C LEU A 33 -4.87 -0.72 -2.44
N ARG A 34 -4.31 -0.83 -1.22
CA ARG A 34 -3.94 -2.11 -0.62
C ARG A 34 -5.13 -3.05 -0.55
N ASN A 35 -6.26 -2.60 -0.03
CA ASN A 35 -7.44 -3.46 0.13
C ASN A 35 -7.88 -4.00 -1.24
N LEU A 36 -8.00 -3.11 -2.22
CA LEU A 36 -8.38 -3.49 -3.59
C LEU A 36 -7.37 -4.45 -4.23
N ALA A 37 -6.07 -4.23 -4.02
CA ALA A 37 -5.02 -5.11 -4.53
C ALA A 37 -5.03 -6.48 -3.85
N VAL A 38 -5.29 -6.54 -2.53
CA VAL A 38 -5.43 -7.79 -1.79
C VAL A 38 -6.66 -8.56 -2.30
N ASP A 39 -7.79 -7.89 -2.49
CA ASP A 39 -9.00 -8.50 -3.06
C ASP A 39 -8.75 -9.03 -4.47
N LEU A 40 -8.05 -8.25 -5.30
CA LEU A 40 -7.69 -8.65 -6.66
C LEU A 40 -6.83 -9.92 -6.67
N VAL A 41 -5.82 -9.99 -5.81
CA VAL A 41 -4.98 -11.18 -5.67
C VAL A 41 -5.77 -12.35 -5.09
N ALA A 42 -6.69 -12.12 -4.16
CA ALA A 42 -7.52 -13.18 -3.59
C ALA A 42 -8.48 -13.80 -4.62
N ILE A 43 -9.02 -12.99 -5.55
CA ILE A 43 -9.97 -13.43 -6.57
C ILE A 43 -9.27 -14.02 -7.80
N ARG A 44 -8.18 -13.38 -8.25
CA ARG A 44 -7.57 -13.65 -9.57
C ARG A 44 -6.11 -14.05 -9.50
N GLY A 45 -5.50 -14.01 -8.33
CA GLY A 45 -4.11 -14.38 -8.14
C GLY A 45 -3.91 -15.89 -8.07
N ALA A 46 -2.64 -16.27 -7.92
CA ALA A 46 -2.20 -17.64 -7.73
C ALA A 46 -1.12 -17.73 -6.65
N MET A 47 -1.01 -18.87 -5.99
CA MET A 47 0.13 -19.18 -5.12
C MET A 47 1.36 -19.41 -5.99
N THR A 48 2.44 -18.69 -5.69
CA THR A 48 3.71 -18.75 -6.43
C THR A 48 4.88 -18.89 -5.45
N ASP A 49 5.87 -19.71 -5.83
CA ASP A 49 7.13 -19.79 -5.11
C ASP A 49 7.97 -18.53 -5.37
N ALA A 50 8.31 -17.82 -4.29
CA ALA A 50 9.24 -16.69 -4.31
C ALA A 50 10.49 -16.99 -3.47
N ARG A 51 11.54 -16.19 -3.64
CA ARG A 51 12.75 -16.27 -2.81
C ARG A 51 12.86 -15.06 -1.90
N ALA A 52 13.02 -15.31 -0.61
CA ALA A 52 13.48 -14.34 0.36
C ALA A 52 14.88 -14.76 0.83
N GLY A 53 15.91 -14.14 0.25
CA GLY A 53 17.29 -14.60 0.42
C GLY A 53 17.47 -16.03 -0.07
N ASN A 54 17.89 -16.93 0.83
CA ASN A 54 18.10 -18.36 0.55
C ASN A 54 16.84 -19.22 0.79
N THR A 55 15.77 -18.64 1.31
CA THR A 55 14.56 -19.37 1.67
C THR A 55 13.53 -19.28 0.56
N LYS A 56 12.96 -20.42 0.18
CA LYS A 56 11.76 -20.48 -0.67
C LYS A 56 10.53 -20.21 0.17
N ILE A 57 9.72 -19.28 -0.26
CA ILE A 57 8.48 -18.89 0.41
C ILE A 57 7.33 -18.97 -0.59
N GLN A 58 6.12 -19.13 -0.07
CA GLN A 58 4.93 -19.07 -0.91
C GLN A 58 4.24 -17.73 -0.72
N VAL A 59 3.96 -17.06 -1.83
CA VAL A 59 3.27 -15.77 -1.87
C VAL A 59 2.10 -15.87 -2.83
N MET A 60 1.10 -15.00 -2.68
CA MET A 60 0.08 -14.83 -3.69
C MET A 60 0.53 -13.77 -4.69
N THR A 61 0.42 -14.07 -5.98
CA THR A 61 0.76 -13.12 -7.04
C THR A 61 -0.40 -12.94 -8.00
N PHE A 62 -0.53 -11.73 -8.52
CA PHE A 62 -1.36 -11.43 -9.68
C PHE A 62 -0.48 -10.72 -10.69
N GLU A 63 -0.56 -11.11 -11.97
CA GLU A 63 0.20 -10.46 -13.03
C GLU A 63 -0.65 -10.37 -14.30
N ASN A 64 -0.59 -9.21 -14.95
CA ASN A 64 -1.06 -8.99 -16.31
C ASN A 64 0.01 -8.20 -17.08
N GLU A 65 -0.32 -7.74 -18.29
CA GLU A 65 0.64 -7.06 -19.19
C GLU A 65 1.39 -5.89 -18.56
N ARG A 66 0.78 -5.15 -17.64
CA ARG A 66 1.35 -3.92 -17.06
C ARG A 66 1.45 -3.92 -15.55
N LEU A 67 0.62 -4.72 -14.88
CA LEU A 67 0.45 -4.71 -13.43
C LEU A 67 0.89 -6.06 -12.86
N ALA A 68 1.82 -6.01 -11.91
CA ALA A 68 2.19 -7.15 -11.10
C ALA A 68 1.99 -6.83 -9.62
N ILE A 69 1.42 -7.76 -8.87
CA ILE A 69 1.15 -7.64 -7.45
C ILE A 69 1.73 -8.85 -6.75
N LEU A 70 2.48 -8.62 -5.69
CA LEU A 70 2.92 -9.64 -4.75
C LEU A 70 2.26 -9.35 -3.40
N TYR A 71 1.55 -10.35 -2.89
CA TYR A 71 0.96 -10.33 -1.56
C TYR A 71 1.50 -11.48 -0.74
N LYS A 72 2.11 -11.16 0.40
CA LYS A 72 2.66 -12.10 1.34
C LYS A 72 1.81 -12.09 2.62
N THR A 73 1.45 -13.28 3.10
CA THR A 73 0.73 -13.48 4.36
C THR A 73 1.69 -13.91 5.49
N PRO A 74 1.32 -13.75 6.78
CA PRO A 74 2.13 -14.16 7.92
C PRO A 74 2.43 -15.66 8.00
N ARG A 75 1.78 -16.50 7.18
CA ARG A 75 2.03 -17.95 7.15
C ARG A 75 3.46 -18.32 6.74
N SER A 76 4.19 -17.38 6.12
CA SER A 76 5.60 -17.52 5.81
C SER A 76 6.43 -16.64 6.74
N ASP A 77 7.19 -17.28 7.63
CA ASP A 77 8.20 -16.59 8.43
C ASP A 77 9.33 -16.12 7.51
N LEU A 78 9.56 -14.80 7.47
CA LEU A 78 10.64 -14.16 6.72
C LEU A 78 11.59 -13.40 7.64
N SER A 79 11.50 -13.65 8.95
CA SER A 79 12.49 -13.14 9.88
C SER A 79 13.86 -13.62 9.41
N THR A 80 14.76 -12.68 9.19
CA THR A 80 16.17 -12.99 8.97
C THR A 80 16.85 -12.89 10.32
N GLU A 81 17.45 -13.98 10.78
CA GLU A 81 18.21 -14.00 12.03
C GLU A 81 19.28 -12.90 11.99
N GLY A 82 19.29 -12.03 13.00
CA GLY A 82 20.20 -10.88 13.08
C GLY A 82 19.80 -9.63 12.29
N ALA A 83 18.70 -9.65 11.51
CA ALA A 83 18.21 -8.44 10.87
C ALA A 83 17.52 -7.51 11.89
N PRO A 84 17.77 -6.18 11.82
CA PRO A 84 17.06 -5.21 12.63
C PRO A 84 15.54 -5.34 12.52
N ALA A 85 14.82 -5.07 13.61
CA ALA A 85 13.36 -5.20 13.68
C ALA A 85 12.62 -4.38 12.61
N TRP A 86 13.18 -3.27 12.13
CA TRP A 86 12.60 -2.45 11.06
C TRP A 86 12.70 -3.09 9.66
N ILE A 87 13.54 -4.13 9.49
CA ILE A 87 13.65 -4.94 8.27
C ILE A 87 12.73 -6.17 8.35
N GLN A 88 12.30 -6.55 9.55
CA GLN A 88 11.44 -7.72 9.69
C GLN A 88 10.02 -7.39 9.22
N PRO A 89 9.47 -8.15 8.26
CA PRO A 89 8.11 -7.90 7.80
C PRO A 89 7.12 -8.17 8.94
N LYS A 90 6.34 -7.14 9.29
CA LYS A 90 5.36 -7.15 10.40
C LYS A 90 4.36 -8.31 10.36
N GLY A 91 4.11 -8.86 9.18
CA GLY A 91 3.34 -10.08 8.99
C GLY A 91 2.88 -10.16 7.55
N PHE A 92 2.10 -9.14 7.16
CA PHE A 92 1.64 -8.94 5.79
C PHE A 92 2.56 -7.98 5.04
N MET A 93 2.71 -8.23 3.74
CA MET A 93 3.43 -7.33 2.84
C MET A 93 2.72 -7.31 1.48
N LEU A 94 2.67 -6.13 0.89
CA LEU A 94 2.15 -5.92 -0.45
C LEU A 94 3.17 -5.08 -1.24
N ASP A 95 3.54 -5.59 -2.39
CA ASP A 95 4.25 -4.82 -3.41
C ASP A 95 3.42 -4.78 -4.70
N VAL A 96 3.37 -3.60 -5.32
CA VAL A 96 2.75 -3.40 -6.63
C VAL A 96 3.79 -2.82 -7.58
N TRP A 97 3.88 -3.41 -8.76
CA TRP A 97 4.67 -2.93 -9.88
C TRP A 97 3.77 -2.55 -11.04
N PHE A 98 4.11 -1.43 -11.67
CA PHE A 98 3.48 -0.96 -12.89
C PHE A 98 4.56 -0.69 -13.94
N ASP A 99 4.40 -1.27 -15.12
CA ASP A 99 5.39 -1.23 -16.22
C ASP A 99 6.80 -1.58 -15.72
N GLY A 100 6.90 -2.65 -14.91
CA GLY A 100 8.15 -3.15 -14.32
C GLY A 100 8.73 -2.30 -13.18
N ARG A 101 8.07 -1.21 -12.77
CA ARG A 101 8.55 -0.32 -11.70
C ARG A 101 7.69 -0.45 -10.44
N LYS A 102 8.34 -0.61 -9.29
CA LYS A 102 7.63 -0.64 -8.00
C LYS A 102 6.98 0.72 -7.70
N THR A 103 5.66 0.74 -7.55
CA THR A 103 4.81 1.92 -7.32
C THR A 103 4.20 1.95 -5.92
N LEU A 104 3.89 0.79 -5.34
CA LEU A 104 3.45 0.65 -3.94
C LEU A 104 4.30 -0.42 -3.25
N SER A 105 4.71 -0.15 -2.02
CA SER A 105 5.34 -1.11 -1.12
C SER A 105 4.95 -0.79 0.30
N MET A 106 4.38 -1.77 0.99
CA MET A 106 3.88 -1.57 2.34
C MET A 106 3.84 -2.86 3.14
N GLN A 107 3.87 -2.72 4.45
CA GLN A 107 3.71 -3.81 5.41
C GLN A 107 2.76 -3.42 6.53
N TRP A 108 2.12 -4.42 7.12
CA TRP A 108 1.25 -4.24 8.27
C TRP A 108 1.14 -5.56 9.04
N ASP A 109 0.57 -5.46 10.23
CA ASP A 109 0.12 -6.60 11.04
C ASP A 109 -1.34 -6.34 11.44
N ASN A 110 -1.89 -7.16 12.34
CA ASN A 110 -3.29 -7.05 12.75
C ASN A 110 -3.56 -5.91 13.75
N GLU A 111 -2.55 -5.38 14.42
CA GLU A 111 -2.71 -4.52 15.62
C GLU A 111 -2.05 -3.15 15.48
N GLY A 112 -1.05 -3.03 14.61
CA GLY A 112 -0.15 -1.91 14.47
C GLY A 112 -0.42 -1.03 13.25
N PRO A 113 0.31 0.11 13.17
CA PRO A 113 0.19 1.02 12.06
C PRO A 113 0.71 0.40 10.76
N VAL A 114 0.10 0.79 9.66
CA VAL A 114 0.52 0.48 8.30
C VAL A 114 1.79 1.25 7.97
N ASP A 115 2.87 0.55 7.59
CA ASP A 115 4.08 1.19 7.10
C ASP A 115 4.02 1.26 5.57
N VAL A 116 4.02 2.46 5.03
CA VAL A 116 4.11 2.72 3.59
C VAL A 116 5.55 3.10 3.25
N PHE A 117 6.27 2.20 2.59
CA PHE A 117 7.67 2.43 2.19
C PHE A 117 7.79 3.15 0.85
N ILE A 118 6.96 2.78 -0.11
CA ILE A 118 6.92 3.37 -1.45
C ILE A 118 5.47 3.65 -1.79
N PHE A 119 5.18 4.86 -2.22
CA PHE A 119 3.91 5.22 -2.82
C PHE A 119 4.13 6.26 -3.91
N LYS A 120 3.91 5.87 -5.16
CA LYS A 120 4.03 6.72 -6.34
C LYS A 120 2.66 6.76 -7.02
N PRO A 121 1.88 7.85 -6.90
CA PRO A 121 0.57 7.91 -7.52
C PRO A 121 0.68 7.83 -9.06
N GLY A 122 -0.35 7.32 -9.72
CA GLY A 122 -0.37 7.22 -11.18
C GLY A 122 -1.44 6.27 -11.73
N GLU A 123 -1.34 5.98 -13.03
CA GLU A 123 -2.33 5.19 -13.80
C GLU A 123 -2.63 3.81 -13.21
N TRP A 124 -1.68 3.22 -12.48
CA TRP A 124 -1.84 1.90 -11.87
C TRP A 124 -2.97 1.84 -10.83
N GLU A 125 -3.31 2.97 -10.21
CA GLU A 125 -4.40 3.04 -9.22
C GLU A 125 -5.75 2.68 -9.84
N ASP A 126 -6.00 3.21 -11.04
CA ASP A 126 -7.21 2.93 -11.81
C ASP A 126 -7.23 1.47 -12.29
N LEU A 127 -6.07 0.92 -12.65
CA LEU A 127 -5.98 -0.47 -13.09
C LEU A 127 -6.28 -1.46 -11.96
N VAL A 128 -5.80 -1.19 -10.74
CA VAL A 128 -6.17 -2.01 -9.57
C VAL A 128 -7.68 -1.96 -9.35
N THR A 129 -8.28 -0.77 -9.44
CA THR A 129 -9.72 -0.57 -9.23
C THR A 129 -10.57 -1.27 -10.29
N ARG A 130 -10.20 -1.16 -11.58
CA ARG A 130 -10.94 -1.74 -12.71
C ARG A 130 -10.71 -3.24 -12.90
N ALA A 131 -9.64 -3.80 -12.32
CA ALA A 131 -9.35 -5.22 -12.44
C ALA A 131 -10.24 -6.11 -11.54
N LEU A 132 -10.96 -5.49 -10.61
CA LEU A 132 -12.00 -6.13 -9.82
C LEU A 132 -13.29 -6.26 -10.64
N PRO A 133 -13.97 -7.42 -10.60
CA PRO A 133 -15.27 -7.56 -11.25
C PRO A 133 -16.30 -6.61 -10.61
N GLU A 134 -17.20 -6.05 -11.43
CA GLU A 134 -18.38 -5.36 -10.93
C GLU A 134 -19.19 -6.35 -10.10
N THR A 135 -19.41 -6.02 -8.82
CA THR A 135 -20.13 -6.86 -7.85
C THR A 135 -21.61 -6.58 -7.89
#